data_AF-A0A167C6M6-F1
#
_entry.id   AF-A0A167C6M6-F1
#
_cell.length_a   1.000
_cell.length_b   1.000
_cell.length_c   1.000
_cell.angle_alpha   90.00
_cell.angle_beta   90.00
_cell.angle_gamma   90.00
#
_symmetry.space_group_name_H-M   'P 1'
#
loop_
_entity.id
_entity.type
_entity.pdbx_description
1 polymer ?
#
loop_
_entity_poly.entity_id
_entity_poly.type
_entity_poly.pdbx_seq_one_letter_code
_entity_poly.pdbx_strand_id
1 'polypeptide(L)'
;MSITIKALLNKQTRDSKKESMTFWVKGEDEDNAELRDLSRSVVNLQIEGVEANVVAEFKKLNRDDKKTTLDFEIKGGTSEESSTAFYKRSGTDVVLTIAKTEESVDDFKEHQKKYREGLKGKVNSDGTVVVVDPNQMTIDEALKKDDDNDPMAGVDPIDSDDDLPF
;
A
#
# COMPACT_ATOMS: atom_id res chain seq x y z
N MET A 1 -3.53 -10.92 22.47
CA MET A 1 -4.41 -9.97 23.18
C MET A 1 -5.14 -9.14 22.13
N SER A 2 -6.46 -9.00 22.24
CA SER A 2 -7.28 -8.27 21.27
C SER A 2 -8.32 -7.42 21.98
N ILE A 3 -8.52 -6.20 21.50
CA ILE A 3 -9.50 -5.26 22.02
C ILE A 3 -10.45 -4.83 20.91
N THR A 4 -11.70 -4.56 21.26
CA THR A 4 -12.71 -4.04 20.33
C THR A 4 -13.21 -2.72 20.86
N ILE A 5 -13.11 -1.67 20.04
CA ILE A 5 -13.47 -0.30 20.41
C ILE A 5 -14.35 0.33 19.33
N LYS A 6 -15.17 1.29 19.73
CA LYS A 6 -15.91 2.13 18.78
C LYS A 6 -15.05 3.34 18.41
N ALA A 7 -14.71 3.45 17.14
CA ALA A 7 -13.86 4.52 16.64
C ALA A 7 -14.37 5.06 15.31
N LEU A 8 -14.28 6.36 15.10
CA LEU A 8 -14.51 6.99 13.81
C LEU A 8 -13.25 6.84 12.97
N LEU A 9 -13.33 6.21 11.80
CA LEU A 9 -12.23 6.25 10.84
C LEU A 9 -12.17 7.64 10.21
N ASN A 10 -11.36 8.53 10.77
CA ASN A 10 -11.35 9.94 10.36
C ASN A 10 -10.68 10.15 9.00
N LYS A 11 -9.49 9.56 8.80
CA LYS A 11 -8.74 9.73 7.56
C LYS A 11 -7.91 8.50 7.25
N GLN A 12 -7.90 8.11 5.99
CA GLN A 12 -6.90 7.22 5.42
C GLN A 12 -6.08 7.98 4.38
N THR A 13 -4.77 7.87 4.46
CA THR A 13 -3.84 8.46 3.50
C THR A 13 -3.08 7.34 2.81
N ARG A 14 -3.28 7.21 1.50
CA ARG A 14 -2.52 6.31 0.64
C ARG A 14 -1.53 7.14 -0.18
N ASP A 15 -0.27 7.12 0.23
CA ASP A 15 0.85 7.68 -0.53
C ASP A 15 1.56 6.56 -1.27
N SER A 16 2.24 6.85 -2.38
CA SER A 16 2.96 5.89 -3.20
C SER A 16 4.01 5.07 -2.42
N LYS A 17 4.44 5.54 -1.23
CA LYS A 17 5.42 4.85 -0.38
C LYS A 17 4.87 4.39 0.97
N LYS A 18 3.75 4.96 1.42
CA LYS A 18 3.25 4.80 2.78
C LYS A 18 1.73 4.86 2.82
N GLU A 19 1.14 3.96 3.57
CA GLU A 19 -0.28 4.02 3.87
C GLU A 19 -0.48 4.21 5.38
N SER A 20 -1.29 5.20 5.76
CA SER A 20 -1.58 5.50 7.16
C SER A 20 -3.07 5.69 7.40
N MET A 21 -3.51 5.30 8.60
CA MET A 21 -4.89 5.43 9.03
C MET A 21 -4.95 6.16 10.36
N THR A 22 -5.90 7.08 10.48
CA THR A 22 -6.16 7.84 11.71
C THR A 22 -7.58 7.58 12.16
N PHE A 23 -7.72 7.04 13.37
CA PHE A 23 -9.01 6.81 14.02
C PHE A 23 -9.21 7.79 15.18
N TRP A 24 -10.46 8.23 15.39
CA TRP A 24 -10.87 9.03 16.53
C TRP A 24 -11.77 8.20 17.44
N VAL A 25 -11.34 8.00 18.67
CA VAL A 25 -12.13 7.38 19.73
C VAL A 25 -12.75 8.49 20.57
N LYS A 26 -14.02 8.32 20.96
CA LYS A 26 -14.75 9.24 21.84
C LYS A 26 -15.54 8.42 22.87
N GLY A 27 -15.57 8.87 24.12
CA GLY A 27 -16.41 8.26 25.16
C GLY A 27 -15.67 7.23 26.02
N GLU A 28 -16.38 6.19 26.48
CA GLU A 28 -15.86 5.21 27.46
C GLU A 28 -14.59 4.48 27.00
N ASP A 29 -14.41 4.28 25.69
CA ASP A 29 -13.24 3.62 25.12
C ASP A 29 -11.95 4.47 25.14
N GLU A 30 -12.03 5.77 25.46
CA GLU A 30 -10.83 6.65 25.53
C GLU A 30 -9.91 6.33 26.71
N ASP A 31 -10.47 5.79 27.79
CA ASP A 31 -9.74 5.46 29.01
C ASP A 31 -9.25 4.01 29.05
N ASN A 32 -9.40 3.28 27.95
CA ASN A 32 -8.98 1.89 27.89
C ASN A 32 -7.45 1.77 28.01
N ALA A 33 -6.98 1.29 29.16
CA ALA A 33 -5.56 1.17 29.47
C ALA A 33 -4.81 0.26 28.48
N GLU A 34 -5.50 -0.73 27.91
CA GLU A 34 -4.93 -1.69 26.97
C GLU A 34 -4.51 -1.03 25.65
N LEU A 35 -5.16 0.08 25.24
CA LEU A 35 -4.74 0.86 24.07
C LEU A 35 -3.34 1.47 24.25
N ARG A 36 -2.99 1.83 25.49
CA ARG A 36 -1.67 2.39 25.79
C ARG A 36 -0.59 1.33 25.69
N ASP A 37 -0.89 0.11 26.14
CA ASP A 37 0.03 -1.03 26.08
C ASP A 37 0.25 -1.51 24.63
N LEU A 38 -0.76 -1.37 23.77
CA LEU A 38 -0.65 -1.66 22.34
C LEU A 38 0.06 -0.56 21.55
N SER A 39 0.21 0.64 22.12
CA SER A 39 0.92 1.73 21.44
C SER A 39 2.37 1.33 21.16
N ARG A 40 2.89 1.74 20.00
CA ARG A 40 4.22 1.37 19.49
C ARG A 40 4.43 -0.13 19.30
N SER A 41 3.36 -0.90 19.09
CA SER A 41 3.43 -2.32 18.72
C SER A 41 2.86 -2.54 17.32
N VAL A 42 3.19 -3.69 16.72
CA VAL A 42 2.55 -4.15 15.49
C VAL A 42 1.21 -4.80 15.87
N VAL A 43 0.16 -4.39 15.18
CA VAL A 43 -1.20 -4.84 15.43
C VAL A 43 -1.87 -5.25 14.13
N ASN A 44 -2.82 -6.17 14.24
CA ASN A 44 -3.74 -6.52 13.19
C ASN A 44 -5.07 -5.78 13.42
N LEU A 45 -5.48 -5.01 12.43
CA LEU A 45 -6.70 -4.20 12.45
C LEU A 45 -7.80 -4.92 11.67
N GLN A 46 -8.95 -5.06 12.30
CA GLN A 46 -10.15 -5.61 11.69
C GLN A 46 -11.33 -4.68 11.94
N ILE A 47 -12.07 -4.32 10.88
CA ILE A 47 -13.27 -3.50 10.99
C ILE A 47 -14.50 -4.41 10.87
N GLU A 48 -15.47 -4.24 11.77
CA GLU A 48 -16.74 -4.96 11.68
C GLU A 48 -17.47 -4.63 10.37
N GLY A 49 -17.88 -5.66 9.62
CA GLY A 49 -18.51 -5.51 8.31
C GLY A 49 -17.52 -5.36 7.14
N VAL A 50 -16.24 -5.62 7.36
CA VAL A 50 -15.20 -5.77 6.34
C VAL A 50 -14.44 -7.08 6.61
N GLU A 51 -14.48 -8.04 5.68
CA GLU A 51 -13.81 -9.35 5.83
C GLU A 51 -12.27 -9.28 5.68
N ALA A 52 -11.72 -8.08 5.48
CA ALA A 52 -10.30 -7.86 5.33
C ALA A 52 -9.64 -7.52 6.67
N ASN A 53 -8.41 -8.03 6.85
CA ASN A 53 -7.55 -7.75 7.99
C ASN A 53 -6.32 -6.98 7.49
N VAL A 54 -5.89 -5.97 8.25
CA VAL A 54 -4.76 -5.11 7.87
C VAL A 54 -3.73 -5.09 8.99
N VAL A 55 -2.50 -5.51 8.68
CA VAL A 55 -1.39 -5.45 9.64
C VAL A 55 -0.76 -4.06 9.58
N ALA A 56 -0.70 -3.39 10.73
CA ALA A 56 -0.20 -2.03 10.85
C ALA A 56 0.64 -1.83 12.13
N GLU A 57 1.60 -0.92 12.07
CA GLU A 57 2.31 -0.40 13.25
C GLU A 57 1.43 0.65 13.93
N PHE A 58 1.12 0.45 15.21
CA PHE A 58 0.44 1.46 16.00
C PHE A 58 1.44 2.53 16.43
N LYS A 59 1.52 3.61 15.66
CA LYS A 59 2.59 4.60 15.74
C LYS A 59 2.50 5.50 16.97
N LYS A 60 1.31 6.04 17.21
CA LYS A 60 1.07 6.94 18.34
C LYS A 60 -0.40 6.96 18.75
N LEU A 61 -0.60 7.13 20.05
CA LEU A 61 -1.88 7.47 20.67
C LEU A 61 -1.76 8.89 21.19
N ASN A 62 -2.68 9.77 20.79
CA ASN A 62 -2.74 11.14 21.26
C ASN A 62 -4.09 11.41 21.91
N ARG A 63 -4.08 11.66 23.22
CA ARG A 63 -5.28 11.99 23.97
C ARG A 63 -5.46 13.51 23.99
N ASP A 64 -6.57 13.97 23.42
CA ASP A 64 -7.03 15.35 23.48
C ASP A 64 -8.27 15.40 24.38
N ASP A 65 -8.61 16.56 24.93
CA ASP A 65 -9.71 16.72 25.90
C ASP A 65 -11.09 16.39 25.32
N LYS A 66 -11.19 16.21 24.00
CA LYS A 66 -12.43 15.93 23.27
C LYS A 66 -12.44 14.61 22.51
N LYS A 67 -11.27 14.01 22.31
CA LYS A 67 -11.10 12.80 21.48
C LYS A 67 -9.70 12.21 21.64
N THR A 68 -9.62 10.90 21.45
CA THR A 68 -8.36 10.18 21.41
C THR A 68 -8.05 9.80 19.97
N THR A 69 -6.91 10.25 19.47
CA THR A 69 -6.46 9.98 18.10
C THR A 69 -5.51 8.79 18.10
N LEU A 70 -5.82 7.77 17.31
CA LEU A 70 -5.00 6.59 17.10
C LEU A 70 -4.43 6.65 15.68
N ASP A 71 -3.10 6.66 15.56
CA ASP A 71 -2.43 6.69 14.26
C ASP A 71 -1.70 5.37 13.97
N PHE A 72 -2.05 4.77 12.84
CA PHE A 72 -1.50 3.50 12.37
C PHE A 72 -0.76 3.69 11.04
N GLU A 73 0.35 2.97 10.87
CA GLU A 73 1.12 2.90 9.61
C GLU A 73 1.07 1.47 9.07
N ILE A 74 0.46 1.27 7.91
CA ILE A 74 0.18 -0.06 7.34
C ILE A 74 1.44 -0.67 6.70
N LYS A 75 1.58 -2.00 6.78
CA LYS A 75 2.66 -2.73 6.09
C LYS A 75 2.48 -2.65 4.57
N GLY A 76 3.54 -2.28 3.86
CA GLY A 76 3.56 -2.40 2.40
C GLY A 76 3.40 -3.86 1.99
N GLY A 77 2.53 -4.13 1.00
CA GLY A 77 2.16 -5.49 0.58
C GLY A 77 0.85 -6.02 1.17
N THR A 78 0.11 -5.21 1.93
CA THR A 78 -1.30 -5.52 2.24
C THR A 78 -2.10 -5.57 0.93
N SER A 79 -2.95 -6.58 0.73
CA SER A 79 -3.74 -6.73 -0.49
C SER A 79 -4.50 -5.43 -0.80
N GLU A 80 -4.43 -4.95 -2.04
CA GLU A 80 -5.08 -3.69 -2.43
C GLU A 80 -6.59 -3.72 -2.14
N GLU A 81 -7.18 -4.91 -2.18
CA GLU A 81 -8.59 -5.16 -1.85
C GLU A 81 -8.89 -4.81 -0.39
N SER A 82 -7.98 -5.16 0.52
CA SER A 82 -8.08 -4.88 1.95
C SER A 82 -7.98 -3.38 2.21
N SER A 83 -6.95 -2.72 1.68
CA SER A 83 -6.77 -1.27 1.81
C SER A 83 -7.94 -0.48 1.19
N THR A 84 -8.47 -0.94 0.06
CA THR A 84 -9.62 -0.32 -0.61
C THR A 84 -10.91 -0.50 0.18
N ALA A 85 -11.14 -1.67 0.78
CA ALA A 85 -12.31 -1.91 1.61
C ALA A 85 -12.34 -1.02 2.85
N PHE A 86 -11.18 -0.80 3.47
CA PHE A 86 -11.02 0.15 4.57
C PHE A 86 -11.24 1.60 4.11
N TYR A 87 -10.76 1.95 2.91
CA TYR A 87 -10.95 3.29 2.35
C TYR A 87 -12.43 3.62 2.13
N LYS A 88 -13.22 2.66 1.66
CA LYS A 88 -14.67 2.82 1.50
C LYS A 88 -15.40 3.11 2.81
N ARG A 89 -14.83 2.71 3.96
CA ARG A 89 -15.37 2.99 5.30
C ARG A 89 -14.80 4.26 5.93
N SER A 90 -13.92 4.98 5.23
CA SER A 90 -13.38 6.25 5.74
C SER A 90 -14.48 7.30 5.89
N GLY A 91 -14.44 8.03 7.01
CA GLY A 91 -15.45 9.01 7.40
C GLY A 91 -16.67 8.44 8.12
N THR A 92 -16.67 7.14 8.47
CA THR A 92 -17.78 6.50 9.19
C THR A 92 -17.37 5.98 10.57
N ASP A 93 -18.34 5.89 11.47
CA ASP A 93 -18.17 5.24 12.77
C ASP A 93 -18.08 3.73 12.56
N VAL A 94 -16.99 3.14 13.04
CA VAL A 94 -16.68 1.73 12.87
C VAL A 94 -16.38 1.07 14.21
N VAL A 95 -16.71 -0.21 14.31
CA VAL A 95 -16.23 -1.06 15.40
C VAL A 95 -14.90 -1.64 14.96
N LEU A 96 -13.83 -1.18 15.60
CA LEU A 96 -12.46 -1.56 15.28
C LEU A 96 -11.97 -2.58 16.30
N THR A 97 -11.57 -3.74 15.81
CA THR A 97 -10.86 -4.74 16.61
C THR A 97 -9.36 -4.63 16.34
N ILE A 98 -8.58 -4.47 17.41
CA ILE A 98 -7.12 -4.33 17.39
C ILE A 98 -6.53 -5.54 18.11
N ALA A 99 -5.84 -6.41 17.37
CA ALA A 99 -5.16 -7.57 17.93
C ALA A 99 -3.64 -7.38 17.89
N LYS A 100 -2.94 -7.66 18.99
CA LYS A 100 -1.47 -7.64 19.01
C LYS A 100 -0.90 -8.80 18.19
N THR A 101 0.05 -8.49 17.31
CA THR A 101 0.80 -9.50 16.57
C THR A 101 2.10 -9.84 17.32
N GLU A 102 2.60 -11.08 17.18
CA GLU A 102 3.90 -11.50 17.75
C GLU A 102 5.11 -10.94 16.97
N GLU A 103 4.88 -10.29 15.83
CA GLU A 103 5.92 -9.64 15.03
C GLU A 103 6.46 -8.40 15.76
N SER A 104 7.79 -8.28 15.84
CA SER A 104 8.44 -7.11 16.43
C SER A 104 8.35 -5.90 15.50
N VAL A 105 8.40 -4.70 16.06
CA VAL A 105 8.36 -3.46 15.26
C VAL A 105 9.60 -3.34 14.35
N ASP A 106 10.74 -3.89 14.77
CA ASP A 106 11.98 -3.84 13.99
C ASP A 106 11.88 -4.76 12.77
N ASP A 107 11.42 -6.00 12.97
CA ASP A 107 11.13 -6.96 11.89
C ASP A 107 10.09 -6.40 10.91
N PHE A 108 9.03 -5.78 11.44
CA PHE A 108 8.00 -5.13 10.63
C PHE A 108 8.59 -4.01 9.75
N LYS A 109 9.50 -3.18 10.30
CA LYS A 109 10.18 -2.11 9.57
C LYS A 109 11.18 -2.64 8.55
N GLU A 110 11.91 -3.70 8.85
CA GLU A 110 12.79 -4.36 7.89
C GLU A 110 12.00 -4.97 6.72
N HIS A 111 10.89 -5.65 7.01
CA HIS A 111 9.99 -6.16 5.98
C HIS A 111 9.43 -5.01 5.14
N GLN A 112 8.99 -3.92 5.78
CA GLN A 112 8.51 -2.74 5.07
C GLN A 112 9.60 -2.13 4.18
N LYS A 113 10.87 -2.09 4.62
CA LYS A 113 12.01 -1.66 3.80
C LYS A 113 12.22 -2.59 2.60
N LYS A 114 12.13 -3.90 2.79
CA LYS A 114 12.30 -4.90 1.72
C LYS A 114 11.25 -4.76 0.62
N TYR A 115 9.99 -4.48 0.96
CA TYR A 115 8.94 -4.17 -0.03
C TYR A 115 9.07 -2.76 -0.63
N ARG A 116 9.76 -1.83 0.05
CA ARG A 116 9.96 -0.43 -0.39
C ARG A 116 11.21 -0.22 -1.25
N GLU A 117 12.21 -1.10 -1.18
CA GLU A 117 13.37 -1.03 -2.08
C GLU A 117 12.93 -1.48 -3.47
N GLY A 118 12.70 -0.52 -4.37
CA GLY A 118 12.59 -0.81 -5.81
C GLY A 118 13.86 -1.47 -6.34
N LEU A 119 13.78 -2.08 -7.52
CA LEU A 119 14.95 -2.71 -8.14
C LEU A 119 16.08 -1.67 -8.31
N LYS A 120 17.21 -1.93 -7.65
CA LYS A 120 18.40 -1.10 -7.76
C LYS A 120 19.07 -1.37 -9.11
N GLY A 121 19.02 -0.41 -10.01
CA GLY A 121 19.80 -0.43 -11.25
C GLY A 121 21.19 0.20 -11.07
N LYS A 122 22.20 -0.34 -11.74
CA LYS A 122 23.52 0.31 -11.83
C LYS A 122 23.52 1.22 -13.06
N VAL A 123 23.79 2.51 -12.84
CA VAL A 123 24.00 3.47 -13.94
C VAL A 123 25.46 3.38 -14.37
N ASN A 124 25.71 3.06 -15.65
CA ASN A 124 27.04 3.06 -16.23
C ASN A 124 27.45 4.48 -16.65
N SER A 125 28.74 4.70 -16.86
CA SER A 125 29.28 6.00 -17.30
C SER A 125 28.74 6.46 -18.66
N ASP A 126 28.21 5.55 -19.47
CA ASP A 126 27.57 5.81 -20.76
C ASP A 126 26.09 6.22 -20.63
N GLY A 127 25.58 6.38 -19.40
CA GLY A 127 24.19 6.74 -19.12
C GLY A 127 23.20 5.58 -19.22
N THR A 128 23.66 4.38 -19.55
CA THR A 128 22.83 3.17 -19.57
C THR A 128 22.55 2.67 -18.16
N VAL A 129 21.32 2.22 -17.92
CA VAL A 129 20.90 1.65 -16.62
C VAL A 129 20.76 0.14 -16.77
N VAL A 130 21.58 -0.61 -16.05
CA VAL A 130 21.47 -2.07 -15.98
C VAL A 130 20.61 -2.41 -14.78
N VAL A 131 19.37 -2.82 -15.03
CA VAL A 131 18.45 -3.38 -14.04
C VAL A 131 18.41 -4.88 -14.26
N VAL A 132 18.62 -5.67 -13.21
CA VAL A 132 18.51 -7.13 -13.27
C VAL A 132 17.09 -7.51 -12.87
N ASP A 133 16.18 -7.52 -13.83
CA ASP A 133 14.80 -7.98 -13.66
C ASP A 133 14.56 -9.24 -14.53
N PRO A 134 14.19 -10.39 -13.95
CA PRO A 134 13.91 -11.60 -14.72
C PRO A 134 12.71 -11.49 -15.68
N ASN A 135 11.85 -10.48 -15.54
CA ASN A 135 10.72 -10.21 -16.43
C ASN A 135 11.00 -9.09 -17.46
N GLN A 136 12.19 -8.49 -17.45
CA GLN A 136 12.56 -7.41 -18.39
C GLN A 136 13.57 -7.93 -19.42
N MET A 137 13.19 -7.90 -20.71
CA MET A 137 14.14 -8.18 -21.78
C MET A 137 14.96 -6.93 -22.12
N THR A 138 16.20 -7.13 -22.55
CA THR A 138 17.04 -6.03 -23.05
C THR A 138 16.62 -5.64 -24.47
N ILE A 139 16.88 -4.39 -24.88
CA ILE A 139 16.61 -3.92 -26.25
C ILE A 139 17.33 -4.81 -27.28
N ASP A 140 18.54 -5.29 -26.95
CA ASP A 140 19.32 -6.20 -27.79
C ASP A 140 18.67 -7.59 -27.92
N GLU A 141 17.97 -8.06 -26.89
CA GLU A 141 17.20 -9.31 -26.96
C GLU A 141 15.87 -9.14 -27.69
N ALA A 142 15.28 -7.93 -27.66
CA ALA A 142 14.07 -7.60 -28.42
C ALA A 142 14.39 -7.58 -29.92
N LEU A 143 15.44 -6.85 -30.31
CA LEU A 143 15.89 -6.74 -31.70
C LEU A 143 16.36 -8.09 -32.29
N LYS A 144 16.83 -9.03 -31.46
CA LYS A 144 17.20 -10.38 -31.92
C LYS A 144 16.00 -11.31 -32.16
N LYS A 145 14.81 -10.96 -31.70
CA LYS A 145 13.58 -11.74 -31.91
C LYS A 145 12.77 -11.29 -33.13
N ASP A 146 13.16 -10.18 -33.77
CA ASP A 146 12.39 -9.53 -34.84
C ASP A 146 12.62 -10.10 -36.26
N ASP A 147 13.44 -11.15 -36.44
CA ASP A 147 13.58 -11.78 -37.78
C ASP A 147 12.40 -12.71 -38.15
N ASP A 148 11.59 -13.16 -37.18
CA ASP A 148 10.50 -14.13 -37.44
C ASP A 148 9.09 -13.59 -37.11
N ASN A 149 8.95 -12.35 -36.63
CA ASN A 149 7.65 -11.86 -36.13
C ASN A 149 7.45 -10.34 -36.26
N ASP A 150 7.84 -9.76 -37.41
CA ASP A 150 7.49 -8.38 -37.73
C ASP A 150 5.95 -8.23 -37.82
N PRO A 151 5.31 -7.45 -36.92
CA PRO A 151 3.86 -7.24 -36.95
C PRO A 151 3.40 -6.42 -38.16
N MET A 152 4.32 -5.86 -38.95
CA MET A 152 4.06 -5.16 -40.21
C MET A 152 4.37 -6.02 -41.44
N ALA A 153 4.78 -7.28 -41.27
CA ALA A 153 4.96 -8.21 -42.38
C ALA A 153 3.61 -8.46 -43.08
N GLY A 154 3.45 -7.87 -44.28
CA GLY A 154 2.24 -8.00 -45.10
C GLY A 154 1.33 -6.77 -45.14
N VAL A 155 1.74 -5.64 -44.56
CA VAL A 155 1.07 -4.35 -44.84
C VAL A 155 1.71 -3.73 -46.08
N ASP A 156 1.06 -3.90 -47.23
CA ASP A 156 1.43 -3.16 -48.45
C ASP A 156 1.32 -1.65 -48.16
N PRO A 157 2.27 -0.82 -48.64
CA PRO A 157 2.15 0.62 -48.50
C PRO A 157 0.87 1.07 -49.18
N ILE A 158 -0.05 1.65 -48.41
CA ILE A 158 -1.26 2.29 -48.92
C ILE A 158 -0.82 3.33 -49.95
N ASP A 159 -1.17 3.08 -51.22
CA ASP A 159 -0.99 4.05 -52.31
C ASP A 159 -1.62 5.37 -51.89
N SER A 160 -0.82 6.43 -51.95
CA SER A 160 -1.14 7.77 -51.45
C SER A 160 -2.06 8.54 -52.39
N ASP A 161 -3.24 8.00 -52.70
CA ASP A 161 -4.23 8.63 -53.58
C ASP A 161 -5.65 8.64 -52.96
N ASP A 162 -5.77 8.94 -51.67
CA ASP A 162 -7.08 9.20 -51.03
C ASP A 162 -7.37 10.71 -51.02
N ASP A 163 -8.10 11.11 -52.06
CA ASP A 163 -8.69 12.41 -52.35
C ASP A 163 -9.65 12.82 -51.22
N LEU A 164 -9.15 13.54 -50.22
CA LEU A 164 -9.95 14.06 -49.11
C LEU A 164 -10.87 15.19 -49.60
N PRO A 165 -12.20 15.08 -49.48
CA PRO A 165 -13.10 16.17 -49.85
C PRO A 165 -12.96 17.32 -48.84
N PHE A 166 -12.67 18.52 -49.37
CA PHE A 166 -12.62 19.80 -48.63
C PHE A 166 -13.96 20.18 -48.00
#